data_AF-A0A2E5L5U5-F1
#
_entry.id   AF-A0A2E5L5U5-F1
#
_cell.length_a   1.000
_cell.length_b   1.000
_cell.length_c   1.000
_cell.angle_alpha   90.00
_cell.angle_beta   90.00
_cell.angle_gamma   90.00
#
_symmetry.space_group_name_H-M   'P 1'
#
loop_
_entity.id
_entity.type
_entity.pdbx_description
1 polymer ?
#
loop_
_entity_poly.entity_id
_entity_poly.type
_entity_poly.pdbx_seq_one_letter_code
_entity_poly.pdbx_strand_id
1 'polypeptide(L)'
;MESEIEVVTQYDQLVRLKEFELDERRRDAGEILSEVNRLNEQKRRLEEDLKEEQKLASGSVDALRDYGMYASRIIQKRETLEIAIADIEKAYTAANRLVSAAYQEVRKAEIVRDEAAEKEKQKLLRREQLEMDEIAQNIYRRNKKNS
;
A
#
# COMPACT_ATOMS: atom_id res chain seq x y z
N MET A 1 14.05 -32.89 -3.02
CA MET A 1 12.60 -32.79 -3.32
C MET A 1 11.78 -32.25 -2.14
N GLU A 2 11.68 -32.92 -0.98
CA GLU A 2 10.91 -32.33 0.16
C GLU A 2 11.53 -31.04 0.70
N SER A 3 12.85 -31.02 0.95
CA SER A 3 13.55 -29.80 1.40
C SER A 3 13.59 -28.67 0.35
N GLU A 4 13.34 -28.99 -0.92
CA GLU A 4 13.30 -28.05 -2.06
C GLU A 4 11.96 -27.32 -2.12
N ILE A 5 10.87 -28.10 -2.00
CA ILE A 5 9.50 -27.58 -1.94
C ILE A 5 9.36 -26.69 -0.69
N GLU A 6 9.95 -27.10 0.43
CA GLU A 6 9.91 -26.36 1.69
C GLU A 6 10.61 -24.98 1.61
N VAL A 7 11.74 -24.87 0.93
CA VAL A 7 12.46 -23.60 0.77
C VAL A 7 11.71 -22.63 -0.15
N VAL A 8 11.22 -23.09 -1.30
CA VAL A 8 10.44 -22.24 -2.22
C VAL A 8 9.15 -21.76 -1.55
N THR A 9 8.45 -22.66 -0.85
CA THR A 9 7.21 -22.32 -0.14
C THR A 9 7.45 -21.36 1.03
N GLN A 10 8.61 -21.39 1.70
CA GLN A 10 8.98 -20.42 2.73
C GLN A 10 9.10 -18.99 2.17
N TYR A 11 9.73 -18.82 1.00
CA TYR A 11 9.85 -17.49 0.38
C TYR A 11 8.52 -16.97 -0.17
N ASP A 12 7.65 -17.86 -0.67
CA ASP A 12 6.27 -17.50 -1.03
C ASP A 12 5.46 -17.02 0.17
N GLN A 13 5.62 -17.65 1.34
CA GLN A 13 5.00 -17.20 2.59
C GLN A 13 5.50 -15.81 3.01
N LEU A 14 6.78 -15.53 2.83
CA LEU A 14 7.35 -14.21 3.10
C LEU A 14 6.74 -13.13 2.19
N VAL A 15 6.61 -13.40 0.89
CA VAL A 15 5.97 -12.46 -0.05
C VAL A 15 4.53 -12.17 0.39
N ARG A 16 3.74 -13.21 0.69
CA ARG A 16 2.34 -13.04 1.14
C ARG A 16 2.24 -12.23 2.43
N LEU A 17 3.17 -12.44 3.37
CA LEU A 17 3.23 -11.64 4.59
C LEU A 17 3.47 -10.17 4.27
N LYS A 18 4.38 -9.85 3.34
CA LYS A 18 4.64 -8.46 2.94
C LYS A 18 3.51 -7.82 2.15
N GLU A 19 2.81 -8.59 1.32
CA GLU A 19 1.59 -8.13 0.65
C GLU A 19 0.49 -7.78 1.66
N PHE A 20 0.31 -8.64 2.68
CA PHE A 20 -0.64 -8.39 3.76
C PHE A 20 -0.28 -7.10 4.53
N GLU A 21 1.00 -6.93 4.91
CA GLU A 21 1.47 -5.69 5.56
C GLU A 21 1.20 -4.45 4.67
N LEU A 22 1.42 -4.54 3.36
CA LEU A 22 1.12 -3.44 2.42
C LEU A 22 -0.38 -3.11 2.40
N ASP A 23 -1.24 -4.12 2.37
CA ASP A 23 -2.68 -3.92 2.36
C ASP A 23 -3.19 -3.32 3.68
N GLU A 24 -2.60 -3.68 4.82
CA GLU A 24 -2.86 -3.00 6.09
C GLU A 24 -2.50 -1.51 6.02
N ARG A 25 -1.29 -1.18 5.52
CA ARG A 25 -0.90 0.24 5.37
C ARG A 25 -1.82 1.01 4.43
N ARG A 26 -2.30 0.37 3.36
CA ARG A 26 -3.27 0.98 2.44
C ARG A 26 -4.61 1.24 3.12
N ARG A 27 -5.07 0.30 3.95
CA ARG A 27 -6.29 0.48 4.74
C ARG A 27 -6.15 1.67 5.69
N ASP A 28 -5.07 1.73 6.45
CA ASP A 28 -4.78 2.85 7.37
C ASP A 28 -4.77 4.19 6.62
N ALA A 29 -4.07 4.27 5.49
CA ALA A 29 -4.02 5.49 4.67
C ALA A 29 -5.41 5.85 4.11
N GLY A 30 -6.22 4.86 3.72
CA GLY A 30 -7.58 5.04 3.24
C GLY A 30 -8.53 5.57 4.30
N GLU A 31 -8.40 5.12 5.55
CA GLU A 31 -9.18 5.64 6.69
C GLU A 31 -8.88 7.13 6.93
N ILE A 32 -7.59 7.50 6.94
CA ILE A 32 -7.18 8.91 7.10
C ILE A 32 -7.69 9.75 5.93
N LEU A 33 -7.60 9.25 4.68
CA LEU A 33 -8.11 9.94 3.50
C LEU A 33 -9.64 10.14 3.58
N SER A 34 -10.37 9.15 4.09
CA SER A 34 -11.82 9.27 4.32
C SER A 34 -12.14 10.42 5.26
N GLU A 35 -11.35 10.58 6.33
CA GLU A 35 -11.52 11.68 7.27
C GLU A 35 -11.21 13.05 6.65
N VAL A 36 -10.13 13.16 5.84
CA VAL A 36 -9.85 14.38 5.05
C VAL A 36 -11.04 14.74 4.17
N ASN A 37 -11.60 13.77 3.45
CA ASN A 37 -12.74 13.97 2.57
C ASN A 37 -13.99 14.41 3.35
N ARG A 38 -14.24 13.81 4.52
CA ARG A 38 -15.35 14.15 5.40
C ARG A 38 -15.28 15.59 5.90
N LEU A 39 -14.08 16.08 6.25
CA LEU A 39 -13.89 17.47 6.70
C LEU A 39 -14.00 18.46 5.54
N ASN A 40 -13.46 18.13 4.38
CA ASN A 40 -13.62 18.96 3.17
C ASN A 40 -15.09 19.10 2.76
N GLU A 41 -15.86 18.02 2.82
CA GLU A 41 -17.30 18.06 2.55
C GLU A 41 -18.06 18.92 3.57
N GLN A 42 -17.70 18.83 4.85
CA GLN A 42 -18.26 19.73 5.87
C GLN A 42 -17.94 21.20 5.60
N LYS A 43 -16.71 21.50 5.20
CA LYS A 43 -16.30 22.85 4.81
C LYS A 43 -17.11 23.36 3.62
N ARG A 44 -17.26 22.53 2.57
CA ARG A 44 -18.05 22.87 1.38
C ARG A 44 -19.50 23.21 1.72
N ARG A 45 -20.16 22.36 2.52
CA ARG A 45 -21.55 22.60 2.97
C ARG A 45 -21.67 23.90 3.76
N LEU A 46 -20.71 24.16 4.66
CA LEU A 46 -20.69 25.39 5.44
C LEU A 46 -20.61 26.65 4.56
N GLU A 47 -19.86 26.59 3.46
CA GLU A 47 -19.75 27.68 2.47
C GLU A 47 -21.02 27.84 1.63
N GLU A 48 -21.75 26.76 1.36
CA GLU A 48 -23.05 26.79 0.68
C GLU A 48 -24.12 27.41 1.58
N ASP A 49 -24.23 26.94 2.82
CA ASP A 49 -25.17 27.47 3.82
C ASP A 49 -24.95 28.98 4.05
N LEU A 50 -23.69 29.43 4.08
CA LEU A 50 -23.37 30.85 4.23
C LEU A 50 -23.87 31.71 3.06
N LYS A 51 -23.75 31.21 1.82
CA LYS A 51 -24.22 31.93 0.63
C LYS A 51 -25.75 32.02 0.60
N GLU A 52 -26.43 30.94 1.00
CA GLU A 52 -27.88 30.92 1.11
C GLU A 52 -28.37 31.92 2.17
N GLU A 53 -27.76 31.91 3.35
CA GLU A 53 -28.09 32.83 4.44
C GLU A 53 -27.83 34.31 4.03
N GLN A 54 -26.73 34.58 3.33
CA GLN A 54 -26.43 35.91 2.80
C GLN A 54 -27.53 36.41 1.87
N LYS A 55 -28.02 35.52 0.98
CA LYS A 55 -29.08 35.85 0.03
C LYS A 55 -30.39 36.16 0.76
N LEU A 56 -30.75 35.37 1.76
CA LEU A 56 -31.95 35.60 2.57
C LEU A 56 -31.89 36.92 3.35
N ALA A 57 -30.74 37.21 3.97
CA ALA A 57 -30.54 38.42 4.76
C ALA A 57 -30.57 39.71 3.94
N SER A 58 -30.19 39.65 2.65
CA SER A 58 -30.15 40.83 1.78
C SER A 58 -31.49 41.55 1.57
N GLY A 59 -32.61 40.92 1.95
CA GLY A 59 -33.96 41.49 1.84
C GLY A 59 -34.40 42.42 2.98
N SER A 60 -33.65 42.53 4.09
CA SER A 60 -34.02 43.37 5.25
C SER A 60 -32.81 43.88 6.04
N VAL A 61 -32.87 45.14 6.49
CA VAL A 61 -31.80 45.76 7.31
C VAL A 61 -31.63 45.05 8.66
N ASP A 62 -32.73 44.62 9.28
CA ASP A 62 -32.67 43.85 10.53
C ASP A 62 -32.03 42.47 10.31
N ALA A 63 -32.35 41.82 9.19
CA ALA A 63 -31.77 40.52 8.82
C ALA A 63 -30.27 40.62 8.49
N LEU A 64 -29.80 41.74 7.94
CA LEU A 64 -28.37 42.00 7.68
C LEU A 64 -27.54 42.04 8.97
N ARG A 65 -28.09 42.58 10.06
CA ARG A 65 -27.39 42.62 11.35
C ARG A 65 -27.21 41.22 11.91
N ASP A 66 -28.28 40.43 11.91
CA ASP A 66 -28.26 39.07 12.45
C ASP A 66 -27.35 38.15 11.58
N TYR A 67 -27.34 38.37 10.26
CA TYR A 67 -26.39 37.74 9.34
C TYR A 67 -24.93 38.04 9.67
N GLY A 68 -24.59 39.27 10.07
CA GLY A 68 -23.22 39.62 10.46
C GLY A 68 -22.68 38.77 11.62
N MET A 69 -23.50 38.52 12.63
CA MET A 69 -23.14 37.64 13.75
C MET A 69 -23.01 36.18 13.31
N TYR A 70 -23.92 35.72 12.45
CA TYR A 70 -23.86 34.37 11.87
C TYR A 70 -22.57 34.18 11.05
N ALA A 71 -22.29 35.07 10.10
CA ALA A 71 -21.12 35.01 9.24
C ALA A 71 -19.81 34.99 10.03
N SER A 72 -19.70 35.77 11.11
CA SER A 72 -18.52 35.74 11.99
C SER A 72 -18.29 34.36 12.62
N ARG A 73 -19.34 33.69 13.09
CA ARG A 73 -19.25 32.33 13.63
C ARG A 73 -18.85 31.31 12.56
N ILE A 74 -19.37 31.47 11.35
CA ILE A 74 -19.04 30.60 10.22
C ILE A 74 -17.56 30.74 9.83
N ILE A 75 -17.02 31.96 9.81
CA ILE A 75 -15.60 32.20 9.53
C ILE A 75 -14.72 31.46 10.55
N GLN A 76 -15.00 31.59 11.85
CA GLN A 76 -14.25 30.89 12.90
C GLN A 76 -14.32 29.36 12.76
N LYS A 77 -15.50 28.84 12.41
CA LYS A 77 -15.67 27.40 12.17
C LYS A 77 -14.90 26.93 10.93
N ARG A 78 -14.85 27.74 9.88
CA ARG A 78 -14.06 27.45 8.67
C ARG A 78 -12.57 27.41 8.98
N GLU A 79 -12.05 28.40 9.72
CA GLU A 79 -10.64 28.42 10.15
C GLU A 79 -10.29 27.17 10.96
N THR A 80 -11.18 26.76 11.87
CA THR A 80 -11.01 25.53 12.65
C THR A 80 -10.97 24.28 11.76
N LEU A 81 -11.87 24.19 10.77
CA LEU A 81 -11.89 23.09 9.80
C LEU A 81 -10.63 23.08 8.93
N GLU A 82 -10.15 24.24 8.49
CA GLU A 82 -8.93 24.36 7.66
C GLU A 82 -7.70 23.87 8.40
N ILE A 83 -7.56 24.22 9.69
CA ILE A 83 -6.47 23.72 10.54
C ILE A 83 -6.56 22.19 10.68
N ALA A 84 -7.76 21.66 10.98
CA ALA A 84 -7.97 20.23 11.14
C ALA A 84 -7.67 19.45 9.85
N ILE A 85 -8.12 19.96 8.70
CA ILE A 85 -7.84 19.38 7.38
C ILE A 85 -6.33 19.35 7.14
N ALA A 86 -5.64 20.48 7.33
CA ALA A 86 -4.21 20.55 7.09
C ALA A 86 -3.41 19.57 7.98
N ASP A 87 -3.83 19.36 9.22
CA ASP A 87 -3.16 18.43 10.13
C ASP A 87 -3.41 16.97 9.75
N ILE A 88 -4.63 16.63 9.33
CA ILE A 88 -4.95 15.27 8.88
C ILE A 88 -4.32 14.97 7.52
N GLU A 89 -4.21 15.96 6.62
CA GLU A 89 -3.47 15.82 5.36
C GLU A 89 -1.97 15.54 5.57
N LYS A 90 -1.35 16.13 6.59
CA LYS A 90 0.02 15.77 6.98
C LYS A 90 0.09 14.32 7.45
N ALA A 91 -0.90 13.87 8.24
CA ALA A 91 -1.01 12.48 8.69
C ALA A 91 -1.19 11.53 7.49
N TYR A 92 -2.04 11.87 6.53
CA TYR A 92 -2.24 11.11 5.31
C TYR A 92 -0.95 11.01 4.49
N THR A 93 -0.23 12.13 4.34
CA THR A 93 1.07 12.16 3.66
C THR A 93 2.08 11.23 4.34
N ALA A 94 2.11 11.22 5.67
CA ALA A 94 2.97 10.32 6.43
C ALA A 94 2.56 8.84 6.23
N ALA A 95 1.26 8.53 6.31
CA ALA A 95 0.75 7.18 6.06
C ALA A 95 1.07 6.70 4.64
N ASN A 96 0.95 7.57 3.63
CA ASN A 96 1.24 7.24 2.24
C ASN A 96 2.74 6.97 1.99
N ARG A 97 3.64 7.59 2.77
CA ARG A 97 5.06 7.22 2.78
C ARG A 97 5.27 5.81 3.34
N LEU A 98 4.51 5.39 4.34
CA LEU A 98 4.56 4.02 4.87
C LEU A 98 4.04 3.01 3.86
N VAL A 99 2.98 3.32 3.11
CA VAL A 99 2.51 2.50 1.97
C VAL A 99 3.64 2.34 0.94
N SER A 100 4.30 3.44 0.59
CA SER A 100 5.40 3.42 -0.37
C SER A 100 6.58 2.56 0.12
N ALA A 101 6.92 2.65 1.41
CA ALA A 101 7.95 1.82 2.02
C ALA A 101 7.56 0.34 2.03
N ALA A 102 6.32 0.01 2.42
CA ALA A 102 5.82 -1.37 2.41
C ALA A 102 5.85 -1.98 1.00
N TYR A 103 5.52 -1.20 -0.03
CA TYR A 103 5.63 -1.64 -1.42
C TYR A 103 7.08 -2.01 -1.78
N GLN A 104 8.07 -1.24 -1.34
CA GLN A 104 9.47 -1.58 -1.56
C GLN A 104 9.85 -2.90 -0.85
N GLU A 105 9.32 -3.17 0.34
CA GLU A 105 9.54 -4.43 1.04
C GLU A 105 8.92 -5.64 0.31
N VAL A 106 7.73 -5.49 -0.28
CA VAL A 106 7.15 -6.51 -1.16
C VAL A 106 8.10 -6.81 -2.32
N ARG A 107 8.58 -5.78 -3.02
CA ARG A 107 9.51 -5.95 -4.16
C ARG A 107 10.81 -6.65 -3.75
N LYS A 108 11.35 -6.33 -2.58
CA LYS A 108 12.55 -7.02 -2.05
C LYS A 108 12.25 -8.49 -1.78
N ALA A 109 11.11 -8.81 -1.17
CA ALA A 109 10.71 -10.19 -0.90
C ALA A 109 10.53 -11.00 -2.21
N GLU A 110 9.91 -10.40 -3.23
CA GLU A 110 9.77 -11.02 -4.57
C GLU A 110 11.13 -11.34 -5.19
N ILE A 111 12.08 -10.38 -5.16
CA ILE A 111 13.44 -10.60 -5.69
C ILE A 111 14.12 -11.76 -4.96
N VAL A 112 14.05 -11.78 -3.62
CA VAL A 112 14.66 -12.86 -2.82
C VAL A 112 14.05 -14.22 -3.16
N ARG A 113 12.72 -14.29 -3.30
CA ARG A 113 12.04 -15.52 -3.73
C ARG A 113 12.52 -15.98 -5.11
N ASP A 114 12.56 -15.07 -6.08
CA ASP A 114 12.92 -15.40 -7.46
C ASP A 114 14.37 -15.87 -7.55
N GLU A 115 15.29 -15.23 -6.82
CA GLU A 115 16.68 -15.68 -6.70
C GLU A 115 16.80 -17.05 -6.04
N ALA A 116 15.99 -17.34 -5.02
CA ALA A 116 15.98 -18.64 -4.37
C ALA A 116 15.48 -19.74 -5.30
N ALA A 117 14.39 -19.48 -6.05
CA ALA A 117 13.85 -20.40 -7.03
C ALA A 117 14.86 -20.70 -8.15
N GLU A 118 15.56 -19.68 -8.67
CA GLU A 118 16.57 -19.87 -9.70
C GLU A 118 17.78 -20.66 -9.17
N LYS A 119 18.27 -20.34 -7.97
CA LYS A 119 19.36 -21.12 -7.33
C LYS A 119 18.98 -22.59 -7.21
N GLU A 120 17.74 -22.87 -6.85
CA GLU A 120 17.29 -24.26 -6.67
C GLU A 120 17.16 -24.99 -8.01
N LYS A 121 16.63 -24.34 -9.03
CA LYS A 121 16.60 -24.87 -10.40
C LYS A 121 18.02 -25.20 -10.90
N GLN A 122 18.99 -24.32 -10.66
CA GLN A 122 20.39 -24.56 -11.06
C GLN A 122 21.02 -25.74 -10.31
N LYS A 123 20.68 -25.94 -9.03
CA LYS A 123 21.12 -27.13 -8.28
C LYS A 123 20.54 -28.41 -8.86
N LEU A 124 19.25 -28.40 -9.23
CA LEU A 124 18.59 -29.55 -9.86
C LEU A 124 19.28 -29.93 -11.16
N LEU A 125 19.45 -28.97 -12.08
CA LEU A 125 20.12 -29.19 -13.36
C LEU A 125 21.54 -29.74 -13.18
N ARG A 126 22.28 -29.22 -12.20
CA ARG A 126 23.63 -29.72 -11.87
C ARG A 126 23.60 -31.14 -11.31
N ARG A 127 22.63 -31.50 -10.47
CA ARG A 127 22.47 -32.86 -9.93
C ARG A 127 22.13 -33.84 -11.06
N GLU A 128 21.16 -33.51 -11.90
CA GLU A 128 20.75 -34.32 -13.05
C GLU A 128 21.91 -34.54 -14.03
N GLN A 129 22.71 -33.49 -14.30
CA GLN A 129 23.89 -33.60 -15.16
C GLN A 129 24.93 -34.58 -14.59
N LEU A 130 25.23 -34.49 -13.29
CA LEU A 130 26.17 -35.40 -12.63
C LEU A 130 25.69 -36.87 -12.69
N GLU A 131 24.39 -37.10 -12.50
CA GLU A 131 23.79 -38.44 -12.59
C GLU A 131 23.88 -39.00 -14.02
N MET A 132 23.57 -38.17 -15.04
CA MET A 132 23.70 -38.58 -16.45
C MET A 132 25.15 -38.91 -16.83
N ASP A 133 26.12 -38.10 -16.38
CA ASP A 133 27.54 -38.34 -16.63
C ASP A 133 28.02 -39.65 -15.98
N GLU A 134 27.55 -39.96 -14.77
CA GLU A 134 27.86 -41.22 -14.08
C GLU A 134 27.31 -42.44 -14.84
N ILE A 135 26.05 -42.37 -15.31
CA ILE A 135 25.44 -43.42 -16.13
C ILE A 135 26.23 -43.63 -17.43
N ALA A 136 26.59 -42.56 -18.13
CA ALA A 136 27.35 -42.62 -19.37
C ALA A 136 28.73 -43.29 -19.15
N GLN A 137 29.44 -42.93 -18.08
CA GLN A 137 30.71 -43.55 -17.72
C GLN A 137 30.57 -45.05 -17.41
N ASN A 138 29.52 -45.44 -16.69
CA ASN A 138 29.26 -46.84 -16.35
C ASN A 138 28.94 -47.68 -17.59
N ILE A 139 28.15 -47.15 -18.53
CA ILE A 139 27.87 -47.81 -19.82
C ILE A 139 29.17 -47.98 -20.62
N TYR A 140 29.97 -46.91 -20.73
CA TYR A 140 31.25 -46.96 -21.45
C TYR A 140 32.20 -48.01 -20.86
N ARG A 141 32.35 -48.06 -19.53
CA ARG A 141 33.18 -49.07 -18.83
C ARG A 141 32.69 -50.48 -19.10
N ARG A 142 31.37 -50.72 -19.10
CA ARG A 142 30.80 -52.04 -19.37
C ARG A 142 31.09 -52.50 -20.79
N ASN A 143 30.95 -51.62 -21.77
CA ASN A 143 31.21 -51.93 -23.18
C ASN A 143 32.70 -52.21 -23.43
N LYS A 144 33.61 -51.48 -22.78
CA LYS A 144 35.05 -51.74 -22.87
C LYS A 144 35.49 -53.06 -22.24
N LYS A 145 34.76 -53.55 -21.24
CA LYS A 145 35.06 -54.82 -20.55
C LYS A 145 34.53 -56.05 -21.28
N ASN A 146 33.58 -55.85 -22.20
CA ASN A 146 32.95 -56.88 -23.03
C ASN A 146 33.52 -56.94 -24.47
N SER A 147 34.52 -56.12 -24.78
CA SER A 147 35.33 -56.14 -26.01
C SER A 147 36.71 -56.69 -25.71
#